data_AF-A0A1G9WHY0-F1
#
_entry.id   AF-A0A1G9WHY0-F1
#
_cell.length_a   1.000
_cell.length_b   1.000
_cell.length_c   1.000
_cell.angle_alpha   90.00
_cell.angle_beta   90.00
_cell.angle_gamma   90.00
#
_symmetry.space_group_name_H-M   'P 1'
#
loop_
_entity.id
_entity.type
_entity.pdbx_description
1 polymer ?
#
loop_
_entity_poly.entity_id
_entity_poly.type
_entity_poly.pdbx_seq_one_letter_code
_entity_poly.pdbx_strand_id
1 'polypeptide(L)'
;MTVTDPYQRLDHALDALDTVLAPSSTQPFTVGGCTFCYSPADLEALAGPVDRVPEELILSVADPGAQPVTGPLETISVSTGTLAPWLDIWAETRTLAADQHLRDALDNWLVEWQLADLHFGFYDEFHATPQLLPWLLTLDEGRLDAAQLVEVEHIAHS
;
A
#
# COMPACT_ATOMS: atom_id res chain seq x y z
N MET A 1 -14.19 -30.88 -6.82
CA MET A 1 -13.22 -30.03 -6.08
C MET A 1 -13.88 -28.66 -5.98
N THR A 2 -14.51 -28.36 -4.85
CA THR A 2 -15.26 -27.10 -4.66
C THR A 2 -14.27 -25.97 -4.46
N VAL A 3 -14.19 -25.06 -5.43
CA VAL A 3 -13.52 -23.77 -5.27
C VAL A 3 -14.23 -23.06 -4.12
N THR A 4 -13.55 -22.89 -2.99
CA THR A 4 -14.04 -22.05 -1.90
C THR A 4 -14.23 -20.64 -2.45
N ASP A 5 -15.40 -20.05 -2.22
CA ASP A 5 -15.68 -18.67 -2.59
C ASP A 5 -14.55 -17.77 -2.03
N PRO A 6 -13.86 -16.97 -2.88
CA PRO A 6 -12.77 -16.12 -2.44
C PRO A 6 -13.17 -15.17 -1.30
N TYR A 7 -14.44 -14.73 -1.25
CA TYR A 7 -14.94 -13.89 -0.15
C TYR A 7 -15.05 -14.67 1.16
N GLN A 8 -15.52 -15.92 1.13
CA GLN A 8 -15.57 -16.77 2.32
C GLN A 8 -14.19 -17.11 2.87
N ARG A 9 -13.19 -17.26 1.98
CA ARG A 9 -11.81 -17.48 2.40
C ARG A 9 -11.21 -16.22 3.04
N LEU A 10 -11.53 -15.03 2.52
CA LEU A 10 -11.11 -13.77 3.10
C LEU A 10 -11.73 -13.58 4.49
N ASP A 11 -13.05 -13.76 4.64
CA ASP A 11 -13.74 -13.63 5.93
C ASP A 11 -13.13 -14.55 7.00
N HIS A 12 -12.89 -15.82 6.66
CA HIS A 12 -12.27 -16.76 7.59
C HIS A 12 -10.82 -16.38 7.95
N ALA A 13 -10.07 -15.77 7.02
CA ALA A 13 -8.73 -15.29 7.30
C ALA A 13 -8.76 -14.06 8.23
N LEU A 14 -9.72 -13.15 8.02
CA LEU A 14 -9.92 -11.98 8.88
C LEU A 14 -10.34 -12.39 10.30
N ASP A 15 -11.28 -13.34 10.44
CA ASP A 15 -11.69 -13.89 11.75
C ASP A 15 -10.51 -14.53 12.51
N ALA A 16 -9.63 -15.22 11.78
CA ALA A 16 -8.44 -15.83 12.36
C ALA A 16 -7.43 -14.77 12.83
N LEU A 17 -7.26 -13.68 12.07
CA LEU A 17 -6.43 -12.55 12.46
C LEU A 17 -7.00 -11.85 13.70
N ASP A 18 -8.31 -11.58 13.74
CA ASP A 18 -8.98 -10.97 14.90
C ASP A 18 -8.79 -11.82 16.16
N THR A 19 -8.93 -13.15 16.04
CA THR A 19 -8.73 -14.07 17.17
C THR A 19 -7.29 -14.00 17.71
N VAL A 20 -6.29 -13.89 16.83
CA VAL A 20 -4.88 -13.81 17.20
C VAL A 20 -4.52 -12.45 17.80
N LEU A 21 -5.14 -11.37 17.31
CA LEU A 21 -4.81 -10.00 17.69
C LEU A 21 -5.63 -9.47 18.87
N ALA A 22 -6.79 -10.06 19.18
CA ALA A 22 -7.66 -9.67 20.29
C ALA A 22 -6.97 -9.58 21.68
N PRO A 23 -6.00 -10.43 22.05
CA PRO A 23 -5.27 -10.28 23.31
C PRO A 23 -4.42 -9.00 23.33
N SER A 24 -3.85 -8.59 22.19
CA SER A 24 -2.98 -7.43 22.07
C SER A 24 -3.77 -6.12 22.01
N SER A 25 -4.99 -6.12 21.48
CA SER A 25 -5.85 -4.93 21.38
C SER A 25 -6.37 -4.42 22.73
N THR A 26 -6.29 -5.24 23.78
CA THR A 26 -6.71 -4.87 25.14
C THR A 26 -5.55 -4.44 26.03
N GLN A 27 -4.31 -4.60 25.57
CA GLN A 27 -3.14 -4.15 26.32
C GLN A 27 -2.92 -2.65 26.08
N PRO A 28 -2.76 -1.83 27.14
CA PRO A 28 -2.40 -0.44 26.96
C PRO A 28 -1.03 -0.34 26.28
N PHE A 29 -1.00 0.32 25.13
CA PHE A 29 0.21 0.71 24.42
C PHE A 29 0.30 2.23 24.40
N THR A 30 1.45 2.77 24.05
CA THR A 30 1.65 4.23 23.92
C THR A 30 1.88 4.55 22.46
N VAL A 31 1.14 5.52 21.93
CA VAL A 31 1.34 6.05 20.58
C VAL A 31 2.25 7.27 20.68
N GLY A 32 3.44 7.16 20.08
CA GLY A 32 4.31 8.31 19.84
C GLY A 32 3.88 9.04 18.58
N GLY A 33 4.15 10.35 18.50
CA GLY A 33 3.82 11.13 17.32
C GLY A 33 4.35 12.56 17.39
N CYS A 34 4.20 13.28 16.28
CA CYS A 34 4.54 14.70 16.22
C CYS A 34 3.55 15.50 17.08
N THR A 35 4.03 16.08 18.18
CA THR A 35 3.21 16.90 19.10
C THR A 35 2.81 18.26 18.52
N PHE A 36 3.32 18.60 17.34
CA PHE A 36 2.85 19.73 16.53
C PHE A 36 1.64 19.36 15.66
N CYS A 37 1.54 18.10 15.22
CA CYS A 37 0.43 17.61 14.38
C CYS A 37 -0.73 17.05 15.22
N TYR A 38 -0.42 16.46 16.36
CA TYR A 38 -1.37 15.84 17.28
C TYR A 38 -1.19 16.39 18.68
N SER A 39 -2.28 16.74 19.35
CA SER A 39 -2.22 17.08 20.77
C SER A 39 -1.94 15.82 21.60
N PRO A 40 -1.44 15.96 22.84
CA PRO A 40 -1.27 14.82 23.75
C PRO A 40 -2.57 14.05 23.99
N ALA A 41 -3.72 14.73 23.97
CA ALA A 41 -5.03 14.10 24.10
C ALA A 41 -5.39 13.26 22.85
N ASP A 42 -4.99 13.71 21.66
CA ASP A 42 -5.20 12.97 20.42
C ASP A 42 -4.36 11.68 20.41
N LEU A 43 -3.11 11.76 20.86
CA LEU A 43 -2.23 10.59 20.99
C LEU A 43 -2.74 9.60 22.05
N GLU A 44 -3.33 10.09 23.14
CA GLU A 44 -3.98 9.25 24.16
C GLU A 44 -5.26 8.60 23.61
N ALA A 45 -6.07 9.32 22.83
CA ALA A 45 -7.24 8.77 22.17
C ALA A 45 -6.86 7.68 21.15
N LEU A 46 -5.80 7.90 20.35
CA LEU A 46 -5.27 6.92 19.39
C LEU A 46 -4.67 5.68 20.05
N ALA A 47 -4.16 5.80 21.27
CA ALA A 47 -3.69 4.67 22.07
C ALA A 47 -4.83 3.87 22.74
N GLY A 48 -6.06 4.37 22.66
CA GLY A 48 -7.25 3.80 23.27
C GLY A 48 -7.99 2.80 22.38
N PRO A 49 -9.17 2.33 22.85
CA PRO A 49 -10.03 1.44 22.06
C PRO A 49 -10.46 2.06 20.73
N VAL A 50 -10.42 1.28 19.65
CA VAL A 50 -10.72 1.75 18.28
C VAL A 50 -12.14 2.32 18.14
N ASP A 51 -13.10 1.81 18.91
CA ASP A 51 -14.49 2.29 18.95
C ASP A 51 -14.64 3.67 19.60
N ARG A 52 -13.57 4.20 20.20
CA ARG A 52 -13.53 5.50 20.88
C ARG A 52 -12.65 6.53 20.18
N VAL A 53 -11.99 6.16 19.08
CA VAL A 53 -11.19 7.09 18.30
C VAL A 53 -12.13 8.01 17.51
N PRO A 54 -12.04 9.35 17.68
CA PRO A 54 -12.89 10.28 16.92
C PRO A 54 -12.66 10.20 15.41
N GLU A 55 -13.73 10.30 14.61
CA GLU A 55 -13.65 10.17 13.14
C GLU A 55 -12.75 11.24 12.51
N GLU A 56 -12.76 12.46 13.04
CA GLU A 56 -11.88 13.54 12.61
C GLU A 56 -10.40 13.21 12.84
N LEU A 57 -10.09 12.46 13.91
CA LEU A 57 -8.73 11.99 14.16
C LEU A 57 -8.36 10.87 13.20
N ILE A 58 -9.26 9.92 12.94
CA ILE A 58 -9.08 8.87 11.93
C ILE A 58 -8.77 9.50 10.56
N LEU A 59 -9.52 10.53 10.16
CA LEU A 59 -9.30 11.24 8.90
C LEU A 59 -8.02 12.07 8.89
N SER A 60 -7.54 12.54 10.05
CA SER A 60 -6.29 13.29 10.16
C SER A 60 -5.04 12.40 10.05
N VAL A 61 -5.07 11.17 10.58
CA VAL A 61 -4.02 10.14 10.33
C VAL A 61 -4.15 9.55 8.94
N ALA A 62 -5.37 9.47 8.42
CA ALA A 62 -5.67 9.00 7.07
C ALA A 62 -5.69 10.13 6.05
N ASP A 63 -4.90 11.21 6.23
CA ASP A 63 -4.84 12.34 5.30
C ASP A 63 -4.90 11.80 3.86
N PRO A 64 -6.00 12.06 3.12
CA PRO A 64 -6.18 11.55 1.78
C PRO A 64 -5.15 12.12 0.79
N GLY A 65 -4.33 13.08 1.23
CA GLY A 65 -3.13 13.54 0.52
C GLY A 65 -1.86 12.70 0.75
N ALA A 66 -1.85 11.71 1.65
CA ALA A 66 -0.60 11.11 2.16
C ALA A 66 -0.54 9.57 2.14
N GLN A 67 -1.61 8.85 1.81
CA GLN A 67 -1.50 7.43 1.47
C GLN A 67 -1.50 7.33 -0.05
N PRO A 68 -0.33 7.23 -0.72
CA PRO A 68 -0.33 6.88 -2.12
C PRO A 68 -1.12 5.56 -2.27
N VAL A 69 -1.78 5.39 -3.42
CA VAL A 69 -2.49 4.15 -3.81
C VAL A 69 -1.62 2.88 -3.57
N THR A 70 -0.31 3.07 -3.49
CA THR A 70 0.70 2.08 -3.22
C THR A 70 0.80 1.65 -1.76
N GLY A 71 0.19 2.33 -0.79
CA GLY A 71 0.29 1.99 0.64
C GLY A 71 -0.06 0.53 0.97
N PRO A 72 -1.14 -0.05 0.43
CA PRO A 72 -1.41 -1.48 0.54
C PRO A 72 -0.35 -2.35 -0.13
N LEU A 73 0.12 -1.97 -1.33
CA LEU A 73 1.15 -2.69 -2.08
C LEU A 73 2.50 -2.70 -1.35
N GLU A 74 2.87 -1.58 -0.76
CA GLU A 74 4.04 -1.42 0.10
C GLU A 74 3.92 -2.33 1.32
N THR A 75 2.80 -2.24 2.04
CA THR A 75 2.54 -3.05 3.24
C THR A 75 2.63 -4.55 2.96
N ILE A 76 1.96 -5.03 1.91
CA ILE A 76 1.98 -6.45 1.56
C ILE A 76 3.34 -6.89 1.03
N SER A 77 4.07 -6.02 0.31
CA SER A 77 5.42 -6.34 -0.18
C SER A 77 6.42 -6.52 0.96
N VAL A 78 6.42 -5.63 1.95
CA VAL A 78 7.26 -5.74 3.15
C VAL A 78 6.90 -6.98 3.95
N SER A 79 5.59 -7.26 4.09
CA SER A 79 5.11 -8.40 4.89
C SER A 79 5.34 -9.75 4.21
N THR A 80 5.33 -9.82 2.88
CA THR A 80 5.45 -11.08 2.12
C THR A 80 6.81 -11.27 1.45
N GLY A 81 7.64 -10.23 1.39
CA GLY A 81 8.94 -10.24 0.72
C GLY A 81 8.85 -10.31 -0.80
N THR A 82 7.70 -10.02 -1.41
CA THR A 82 7.52 -10.05 -2.86
C THR A 82 6.36 -9.18 -3.35
N LEU A 83 6.48 -8.69 -4.58
CA LEU A 83 5.43 -7.99 -5.32
C LEU A 83 4.75 -8.89 -6.35
N ALA A 84 5.42 -9.94 -6.85
CA ALA A 84 4.99 -10.73 -8.01
C ALA A 84 3.49 -11.13 -8.02
N PRO A 85 2.95 -11.82 -7.00
CA PRO A 85 1.55 -12.25 -7.05
C PRO A 85 0.56 -11.07 -7.07
N TRP A 86 0.94 -9.93 -6.51
CA TRP A 86 0.11 -8.73 -6.44
C TRP A 86 0.15 -7.95 -7.76
N LEU A 87 1.32 -7.90 -8.40
CA LEU A 87 1.49 -7.32 -9.73
C LEU A 87 0.75 -8.13 -10.79
N ASP A 88 0.70 -9.45 -10.68
CA ASP A 88 -0.10 -10.32 -11.55
C ASP A 88 -1.60 -10.01 -11.41
N ILE A 89 -2.11 -9.96 -10.17
CA ILE A 89 -3.51 -9.57 -9.89
C ILE A 89 -3.81 -8.18 -10.45
N TRP A 90 -2.90 -7.23 -10.27
CA TRP A 90 -3.10 -5.88 -10.78
C TRP A 90 -3.08 -5.85 -12.31
N ALA A 91 -2.24 -6.65 -12.98
CA ALA A 91 -2.23 -6.78 -14.43
C ALA A 91 -3.56 -7.33 -14.98
N GLU A 92 -4.14 -8.32 -14.30
CA GLU A 92 -5.42 -8.91 -14.68
C GLU A 92 -6.62 -7.98 -14.39
N THR A 93 -6.50 -7.08 -13.43
CA THR A 93 -7.59 -6.19 -12.99
C THR A 93 -7.72 -4.96 -13.89
N ARG A 94 -8.49 -5.06 -14.97
CA ARG A 94 -8.68 -4.01 -15.99
C ARG A 94 -9.95 -3.17 -15.78
N THR A 95 -10.06 -2.54 -14.62
CA THR A 95 -11.14 -1.58 -14.33
C THR A 95 -10.63 -0.15 -14.44
N LEU A 96 -11.52 0.81 -14.73
CA LEU A 96 -11.15 2.23 -14.80
C LEU A 96 -10.48 2.73 -13.51
N ALA A 97 -10.95 2.26 -12.35
CA ALA A 97 -10.36 2.59 -11.06
C ALA A 97 -8.94 2.01 -10.92
N ALA A 98 -8.75 0.72 -11.25
CA ALA A 98 -7.44 0.08 -11.17
C ALA A 98 -6.40 0.71 -12.12
N ASP A 99 -6.81 1.14 -13.32
CA ASP A 99 -5.92 1.82 -14.26
C ASP A 99 -5.68 3.30 -13.88
N GLN A 100 -6.60 3.96 -13.17
CA GLN A 100 -6.34 5.28 -12.57
C GLN A 100 -5.32 5.15 -11.43
N HIS A 101 -5.53 4.19 -10.54
CA HIS A 101 -4.63 3.86 -9.45
C HIS A 101 -3.20 3.55 -9.91
N LEU A 102 -3.04 2.83 -11.03
CA LEU A 102 -1.73 2.57 -11.61
C LEU A 102 -1.07 3.87 -12.11
N ARG A 103 -1.82 4.74 -12.78
CA ARG A 103 -1.30 6.03 -13.27
C ARG A 103 -0.87 6.94 -12.12
N ASP A 104 -1.68 7.04 -11.07
CA ASP A 104 -1.35 7.83 -9.89
C ASP A 104 -0.08 7.29 -9.18
N ALA A 105 0.07 5.97 -9.11
CA ALA A 105 1.27 5.33 -8.57
C ALA A 105 2.52 5.60 -9.42
N LEU A 106 2.38 5.52 -10.75
CA LEU A 106 3.48 5.79 -11.69
C LEU A 106 3.93 7.23 -11.65
N ASP A 107 3.00 8.17 -11.60
CA ASP A 107 3.33 9.59 -11.46
C ASP A 107 4.17 9.80 -10.20
N ASN A 108 3.85 9.12 -9.10
CA ASN A 108 4.65 9.18 -7.88
C ASN A 108 6.02 8.50 -8.03
N TRP A 109 6.09 7.30 -8.60
CA TRP A 109 7.36 6.56 -8.73
C TRP A 109 8.33 7.18 -9.74
N LEU A 110 7.82 7.85 -10.78
CA LEU A 110 8.64 8.48 -11.81
C LEU A 110 9.11 9.88 -11.40
N VAL A 111 8.45 10.51 -10.42
CA VAL A 111 8.91 11.78 -9.84
C VAL A 111 10.32 11.61 -9.29
N GLU A 112 11.19 12.57 -9.61
CA GLU A 112 12.60 12.61 -9.19
C GLU A 112 13.40 11.32 -9.46
N TRP A 113 13.01 10.53 -10.47
CA TRP A 113 13.68 9.28 -10.86
C TRP A 113 13.66 8.17 -9.79
N GLN A 114 12.70 8.22 -8.86
CA GLN A 114 12.64 7.27 -7.75
C GLN A 114 12.54 5.81 -8.21
N LEU A 115 11.89 5.53 -9.34
CA LEU A 115 11.75 4.19 -9.90
C LEU A 115 13.10 3.48 -10.14
N ALA A 116 14.21 4.20 -10.34
CA ALA A 116 15.53 3.59 -10.56
C ALA A 116 16.08 2.86 -9.31
N ASP A 117 15.67 3.28 -8.10
CA ASP A 117 16.13 2.73 -6.82
C ASP A 117 14.99 2.77 -5.77
N LEU A 118 13.80 2.35 -6.20
CA LEU A 118 12.57 2.48 -5.44
C LEU A 118 12.55 1.47 -4.29
N HIS A 119 12.38 1.97 -3.08
CA HIS A 119 12.21 1.16 -1.89
C HIS A 119 10.80 1.36 -1.29
N PHE A 120 10.22 0.27 -0.81
CA PHE A 120 8.94 0.24 -0.12
C PHE A 120 9.14 -0.05 1.37
N GLY A 121 8.23 0.50 2.16
CA GLY A 121 8.27 0.44 3.61
C GLY A 121 8.85 1.71 4.24
N PHE A 122 8.60 1.88 5.53
CA PHE A 122 8.95 3.11 6.24
C PHE A 122 10.47 3.27 6.42
N TYR A 123 11.22 2.16 6.41
CA TYR A 123 12.66 2.12 6.57
C TYR A 123 13.37 1.54 5.34
N ASP A 124 12.77 1.67 4.15
CA ASP A 124 13.30 1.15 2.89
C ASP A 124 13.52 -0.38 2.93
N GLU A 125 12.64 -1.12 3.60
CA GLU A 125 12.82 -2.55 3.88
C GLU A 125 12.77 -3.43 2.62
N PHE A 126 12.15 -2.94 1.55
CA PHE A 126 11.92 -3.74 0.34
C PHE A 126 12.32 -2.98 -0.93
N HIS A 127 13.39 -3.44 -1.59
CA HIS A 127 13.81 -2.93 -2.89
C HIS A 127 12.83 -3.39 -3.99
N ALA A 128 11.98 -2.47 -4.46
CA ALA A 128 10.84 -2.75 -5.33
C ALA A 128 11.21 -2.77 -6.81
N THR A 129 12.14 -1.93 -7.25
CA THR A 129 12.55 -1.78 -8.65
C THR A 129 12.81 -3.10 -9.38
N PRO A 130 13.51 -4.10 -8.81
CA PRO A 130 13.82 -5.35 -9.51
C PRO A 130 12.59 -6.20 -9.90
N GLN A 131 11.47 -6.03 -9.21
CA GLN A 131 10.21 -6.71 -9.53
C GLN A 131 9.27 -5.79 -10.31
N LEU A 132 9.24 -4.51 -9.97
CA LEU A 132 8.31 -3.54 -10.53
C LEU A 132 8.70 -3.12 -11.96
N LEU A 133 9.97 -2.83 -12.21
CA LEU A 133 10.43 -2.32 -13.50
C LEU A 133 10.25 -3.35 -14.64
N PRO A 134 10.65 -4.63 -14.48
CA PRO A 134 10.37 -5.64 -15.52
C PRO A 134 8.88 -5.84 -15.74
N TRP A 135 8.07 -5.79 -14.68
CA TRP A 135 6.61 -5.93 -14.79
C TRP A 135 5.97 -4.78 -15.57
N LEU A 136 6.38 -3.53 -15.34
CA LEU A 136 5.88 -2.37 -16.08
C LEU A 136 6.09 -2.53 -17.60
N LEU A 137 7.24 -3.10 -18.00
CA LEU A 137 7.56 -3.39 -19.41
C LEU A 137 6.73 -4.52 -20.02
N THR A 138 5.99 -5.30 -19.20
CA THR A 138 5.09 -6.35 -19.68
C THR A 138 3.64 -5.88 -19.87
N LEU A 139 3.32 -4.66 -19.47
CA LEU A 139 1.94 -4.16 -19.53
C LEU A 139 1.49 -3.88 -20.97
N ASP A 140 0.21 -4.17 -21.23
CA ASP A 140 -0.41 -3.92 -22.54
C ASP A 140 -0.30 -2.44 -22.97
N GLU A 141 -0.23 -2.24 -24.29
CA GLU A 141 -0.26 -0.91 -24.90
C GLU A 141 -1.50 -0.12 -24.46
N GLY A 142 -1.29 1.16 -24.08
CA GLY A 142 -2.35 2.04 -23.60
C GLY A 142 -2.65 1.93 -22.10
N ARG A 143 -1.95 1.05 -21.37
CA ARG A 143 -2.02 1.01 -19.90
C ARG A 143 -1.13 2.06 -19.24
N LEU A 144 -0.01 2.39 -19.89
CA LEU A 144 0.85 3.53 -19.59
C LEU A 144 0.55 4.63 -20.60
N ASP A 145 0.63 5.89 -20.19
CA ASP A 145 0.69 6.96 -21.18
C ASP A 145 2.07 7.01 -21.86
N ALA A 146 2.16 7.74 -22.97
CA ALA A 146 3.38 7.79 -23.78
C ALA A 146 4.58 8.42 -23.04
N ALA A 147 4.34 9.35 -22.11
CA ALA A 147 5.42 9.97 -21.34
C ALA A 147 5.93 9.00 -20.28
N GLN A 148 5.02 8.35 -19.55
CA GLN A 148 5.35 7.32 -18.56
C GLN A 148 6.14 6.17 -19.19
N LEU A 149 5.72 5.68 -20.36
CA LEU A 149 6.42 4.59 -21.06
C LEU A 149 7.86 4.96 -21.42
N VAL A 150 8.08 6.17 -21.95
CA VAL A 150 9.43 6.64 -22.31
C VAL A 150 10.35 6.69 -21.09
N GLU A 151 9.86 7.18 -19.95
CA GLU A 151 10.66 7.25 -18.73
C GLU A 151 10.96 5.86 -18.15
N VAL A 152 9.97 4.95 -18.16
CA VAL A 152 10.17 3.55 -17.75
C VAL A 152 11.22 2.87 -18.64
N GLU A 153 11.14 3.05 -19.95
CA GLU A 153 12.14 2.53 -20.89
C GLU A 153 13.53 3.14 -20.66
N HIS A 154 13.61 4.44 -20.39
CA HIS A 154 14.87 5.11 -20.11
C HIS A 154 15.56 4.54 -18.86
N ILE A 155 14.81 4.36 -17.76
CA ILE A 155 15.31 3.76 -16.51
C ILE A 155 15.74 2.30 -16.71
N ALA A 156 15.03 1.54 -17.55
CA ALA A 156 15.40 0.15 -17.84
C ALA A 156 16.72 -0.02 -18.61
N HIS A 157 17.19 1.03 -19.30
CA HIS A 157 18.38 1.00 -20.14
C HIS A 157 19.54 1.87 -19.62
N SER A 158 19.37 2.56 -18.49
CA SER A 158 20.41 3.32 -17.80
C SER A 158 21.35 2.43 -16.99
#